data_AF-A0A3B9KAE3-F1
#
_entry.id   AF-A0A3B9KAE3-F1
#
_cell.length_a   1.000
_cell.length_b   1.000
_cell.length_c   1.000
_cell.angle_alpha   90.00
_cell.angle_beta   90.00
_cell.angle_gamma   90.00
#
_symmetry.space_group_name_H-M   'P 1'
#
loop_
_entity.id
_entity.type
_entity.pdbx_description
1 polymer ?
#
loop_
_entity_poly.entity_id
_entity_poly.type
_entity_poly.pdbx_seq_one_letter_code
_entity_poly.pdbx_strand_id
1 'polypeptide(L)'
;MTTQVAILLVILAAMSISFFTELLPISFTALMVPVLLQATGILKPAEAWAGFSNTTIITWYGLFIIGGAFTKTSFTKKIRSFVNKHAKGSSVKVTAIVLLACSIIGIMTSAGGTIALLSPLLLEICKDTGMDPKKLFKPTADVCNWASVQMLPVGGSIAYLMWFNTYLEEVGTELRYGLFDFTLIKLPMWLILVAYYLFMSRGQKLKDASVSELAEDDTPSRYTPEQEKVIVGIFFLNVILMVVASMTKIVAPYLISLFFAAVIVGKKYLTEKEAFQSISWQTVFLVSGTLPLATAINSSGMSEWIVSLVQAAFPSLTNPVVLATAFAVLSMVVTQFMSNLAVWAVFGPIAASMAVSLGMDPRLVLAGVSVGSIICFATPMAAPAPAYAYSAAGFTMKEYIKMGWFPCVLMTIVFVLWAPLVLNWLY
;
A
#
# COMPACT_ATOMS: atom_id res chain seq x y z
N MET A 1 -32.01 -0.60 6.45
CA MET A 1 -31.09 -0.26 5.36
C MET A 1 -31.65 0.96 4.64
N THR A 2 -30.87 2.04 4.48
CA THR A 2 -31.33 3.26 3.79
C THR A 2 -31.21 3.12 2.27
N THR A 3 -31.92 3.96 1.51
CA THR A 3 -31.84 3.98 0.04
C THR A 3 -30.41 4.29 -0.44
N GLN A 4 -29.69 5.19 0.24
CA GLN A 4 -28.31 5.52 -0.10
C GLN A 4 -27.36 4.33 0.11
N VAL A 5 -27.51 3.56 1.20
CA VAL A 5 -26.74 2.32 1.42
C VAL A 5 -27.01 1.31 0.31
N ALA A 6 -28.27 1.14 -0.09
CA ALA A 6 -28.63 0.20 -1.16
C ALA A 6 -27.98 0.59 -2.50
N ILE A 7 -28.03 1.86 -2.88
CA ILE A 7 -27.40 2.36 -4.11
C ILE A 7 -25.88 2.16 -4.05
N LEU A 8 -25.26 2.47 -2.92
CA LEU A 8 -23.81 2.29 -2.76
C LEU A 8 -23.40 0.82 -2.84
N LEU A 9 -24.17 -0.10 -2.25
CA LEU A 9 -23.94 -1.54 -2.39
C LEU A 9 -24.03 -2.00 -3.85
N VAL A 10 -24.99 -1.47 -4.62
CA VAL A 10 -25.11 -1.76 -6.05
C VAL A 10 -23.88 -1.25 -6.82
N ILE A 11 -23.42 -0.03 -6.53
CA ILE A 11 -22.21 0.53 -7.14
C ILE A 11 -20.98 -0.32 -6.80
N LEU A 12 -20.80 -0.68 -5.53
CA LEU A 12 -19.70 -1.54 -5.08
C LEU A 12 -19.75 -2.93 -5.72
N ALA A 13 -20.94 -3.52 -5.83
CA ALA A 13 -21.13 -4.82 -6.48
C ALA A 13 -20.82 -4.74 -7.98
N ALA A 14 -21.34 -3.75 -8.69
CA ALA A 14 -21.08 -3.54 -10.12
C ALA A 14 -19.59 -3.28 -10.39
N MET A 15 -18.97 -2.43 -9.57
CA MET A 15 -17.52 -2.16 -9.62
C MET A 15 -16.71 -3.44 -9.40
N SER A 16 -17.06 -4.21 -8.37
CA SER A 16 -16.38 -5.46 -8.04
C SER A 16 -16.49 -6.46 -9.20
N ILE A 17 -17.70 -6.67 -9.73
CA ILE A 17 -17.93 -7.56 -10.89
C ILE A 17 -17.11 -7.09 -12.09
N SER A 18 -17.10 -5.79 -12.40
CA SER A 18 -16.31 -5.24 -13.51
C SER A 18 -14.81 -5.48 -13.32
N PHE A 19 -14.27 -5.30 -12.10
CA PHE A 19 -12.87 -5.60 -11.81
C PHE A 19 -12.54 -7.09 -11.88
N PHE A 20 -13.39 -7.97 -11.35
CA PHE A 20 -13.15 -9.42 -11.39
C PHE A 20 -13.25 -9.99 -12.80
N THR A 21 -14.17 -9.47 -13.61
CA THR A 21 -14.38 -9.96 -14.98
C THR A 21 -13.45 -9.30 -16.00
N GLU A 22 -12.84 -8.16 -15.65
CA GLU A 22 -12.00 -7.35 -16.55
C GLU A 22 -12.65 -7.06 -17.92
N LEU A 23 -13.99 -7.10 -18.00
CA LEU A 23 -14.74 -6.81 -19.23
C LEU A 23 -14.51 -5.38 -19.71
N LEU A 24 -14.26 -4.48 -18.76
CA LEU A 24 -13.95 -3.09 -18.99
C LEU A 24 -12.53 -2.79 -18.50
N PRO A 25 -11.79 -1.86 -19.14
CA PRO A 25 -10.52 -1.39 -18.63
C PRO A 25 -10.65 -0.97 -17.16
N ILE A 26 -9.67 -1.34 -16.34
CA ILE A 26 -9.69 -1.08 -14.88
C ILE A 26 -9.78 0.41 -14.59
N SER A 27 -9.03 1.22 -15.34
CA SER A 27 -9.09 2.68 -15.28
C SER A 27 -10.49 3.22 -15.61
N PHE A 28 -11.19 2.61 -16.56
CA PHE A 28 -12.57 3.00 -16.91
C PHE A 28 -13.52 2.69 -15.74
N THR A 29 -13.43 1.48 -15.20
CA THR A 29 -14.24 1.08 -14.03
C THR A 29 -14.02 2.04 -12.87
N ALA A 30 -12.77 2.35 -12.55
CA ALA A 30 -12.43 3.28 -11.47
C ALA A 30 -12.94 4.70 -11.72
N LEU A 31 -12.91 5.19 -12.97
CA LEU A 31 -13.44 6.51 -13.33
C LEU A 31 -14.97 6.58 -13.30
N MET A 32 -15.66 5.47 -13.54
CA MET A 32 -17.12 5.44 -13.45
C MET A 32 -17.63 5.52 -12.02
N VAL A 33 -16.83 5.15 -11.03
CA VAL A 33 -17.19 5.25 -9.61
C VAL A 33 -17.57 6.68 -9.20
N PRO A 34 -16.70 7.71 -9.33
CA PRO A 34 -17.05 9.07 -8.94
C PRO A 34 -18.20 9.64 -9.78
N VAL A 35 -18.29 9.25 -11.06
CA VAL A 35 -19.41 9.62 -11.93
C VAL A 35 -20.74 9.10 -11.37
N LEU A 36 -20.81 7.83 -11.00
CA LEU A 36 -22.02 7.20 -10.44
C LEU A 36 -22.34 7.76 -9.05
N LEU A 37 -21.34 7.96 -8.18
CA LEU A 37 -21.54 8.54 -6.85
C LEU A 37 -22.08 9.97 -6.91
N GLN A 38 -21.61 10.78 -7.87
CA GLN A 38 -22.12 12.12 -8.09
C GLN A 38 -23.50 12.10 -8.75
N ALA A 39 -23.72 11.26 -9.77
CA ALA A 39 -24.99 11.17 -10.49
C ALA A 39 -26.14 10.68 -9.60
N THR A 40 -25.85 9.79 -8.65
CA THR A 40 -26.82 9.30 -7.65
C THR A 40 -27.04 10.27 -6.50
N GLY A 41 -26.28 11.37 -6.43
CA GLY A 41 -26.39 12.38 -5.37
C GLY A 41 -25.84 11.94 -4.02
N ILE A 42 -25.10 10.83 -3.95
CA ILE A 42 -24.43 10.39 -2.70
C ILE A 42 -23.31 11.37 -2.33
N LEU A 43 -22.59 11.86 -3.33
CA LEU A 43 -21.48 12.81 -3.15
C LEU A 43 -21.69 14.10 -3.94
N LYS A 44 -21.22 15.21 -3.37
CA LYS A 44 -21.11 16.49 -4.09
C LYS A 44 -19.96 16.43 -5.12
N PRO A 45 -19.95 17.29 -6.16
CA PRO A 45 -18.85 17.31 -7.14
C PRO A 45 -17.47 17.45 -6.50
N ALA A 46 -17.32 18.31 -5.49
CA ALA A 46 -16.05 18.50 -4.79
C ALA A 46 -15.57 17.22 -4.08
N GLU A 47 -16.48 16.43 -3.52
CA GLU A 47 -16.17 15.18 -2.82
C GLU A 47 -15.91 14.04 -3.80
N ALA A 48 -16.71 13.95 -4.87
CA ALA A 48 -16.59 12.93 -5.91
C ALA A 48 -15.27 13.02 -6.68
N TRP A 49 -14.73 14.22 -6.89
CA TRP A 49 -13.48 14.40 -7.65
C TRP A 49 -12.25 14.72 -6.78
N ALA A 50 -12.41 14.78 -5.45
CA ALA A 50 -11.32 15.07 -4.50
C ALA A 50 -10.12 14.12 -4.66
N GLY A 51 -10.37 12.86 -5.07
CA GLY A 51 -9.33 11.86 -5.30
C GLY A 51 -8.24 12.32 -6.26
N PHE A 52 -8.55 13.12 -7.27
CA PHE A 52 -7.57 13.64 -8.25
C PHE A 52 -6.65 14.73 -7.69
N SER A 53 -7.08 15.39 -6.61
CA SER A 53 -6.26 16.38 -5.88
C SER A 53 -5.49 15.76 -4.71
N ASN A 54 -5.53 14.42 -4.57
CA ASN A 54 -4.88 13.75 -3.46
C ASN A 54 -3.36 13.89 -3.52
N THR A 55 -2.76 14.35 -2.41
CA THR A 55 -1.32 14.61 -2.30
C THR A 55 -0.44 13.38 -2.51
N THR A 56 -0.95 12.17 -2.24
CA THR A 56 -0.24 10.91 -2.52
C THR A 56 -0.12 10.68 -4.02
N ILE A 57 -1.20 10.93 -4.78
CA ILE A 57 -1.21 10.80 -6.24
C ILE A 57 -0.33 11.89 -6.87
N ILE A 58 -0.36 13.10 -6.32
CA ILE A 58 0.51 14.19 -6.76
C ILE A 58 1.99 13.81 -6.57
N THR A 59 2.33 13.16 -5.45
CA THR A 59 3.69 12.64 -5.20
C THR A 59 4.10 11.62 -6.26
N TRP A 60 3.17 10.78 -6.72
CA TRP A 60 3.45 9.77 -7.74
C TRP A 60 3.85 10.35 -9.08
N TYR A 61 3.25 11.46 -9.52
CA TYR A 61 3.68 12.11 -10.76
C TYR A 61 5.18 12.44 -10.71
N GLY A 62 5.64 13.00 -9.58
CA GLY A 62 7.05 13.29 -9.40
C GLY A 62 7.92 12.04 -9.42
N LEU A 63 7.54 11.00 -8.67
CA LEU A 63 8.27 9.73 -8.61
C LEU A 63 8.32 9.00 -9.95
N PHE A 64 7.24 9.01 -10.72
CA PHE A 64 7.19 8.42 -12.06
C PHE A 64 8.15 9.12 -13.02
N ILE A 65 8.16 10.44 -13.04
CA ILE A 65 9.04 11.23 -13.91
C ILE A 65 10.50 11.04 -13.50
N ILE A 66 10.80 11.12 -12.19
CA ILE A 66 12.14 10.89 -11.67
C ILE A 66 12.61 9.47 -11.98
N GLY A 67 11.74 8.48 -11.78
CA GLY A 67 11.99 7.08 -12.10
C GLY A 67 12.26 6.85 -13.59
N GLY A 68 11.48 7.47 -14.48
CA GLY A 68 11.66 7.36 -15.93
C GLY A 68 13.01 7.90 -16.41
N ALA A 69 13.53 8.98 -15.78
CA ALA A 69 14.87 9.48 -16.05
C ALA A 69 15.93 8.52 -15.50
N PHE A 70 15.73 8.04 -14.28
CA PHE A 70 16.64 7.12 -13.60
C PHE A 70 16.83 5.81 -14.37
N THR A 71 15.75 5.22 -14.92
CA THR A 71 15.84 3.98 -15.73
C THR A 71 16.68 4.10 -16.99
N LYS A 72 16.97 5.33 -17.45
CA LYS A 72 17.76 5.61 -18.65
C LYS A 72 19.24 5.91 -18.32
N THR A 73 19.64 5.79 -17.06
CA THR A 73 21.03 5.98 -16.59
C THR A 73 21.83 4.69 -16.66
N SER A 74 23.17 4.76 -16.72
CA SER A 74 24.05 3.59 -16.62
C SER A 74 24.21 3.07 -15.18
N PHE A 75 23.72 3.81 -14.18
CA PHE A 75 23.67 3.37 -12.78
C PHE A 75 22.88 2.06 -12.58
N THR A 76 21.95 1.75 -13.49
CA THR A 76 21.29 0.44 -13.59
C THR A 76 22.30 -0.71 -13.64
N LYS A 77 23.44 -0.55 -14.34
CA LYS A 77 24.55 -1.53 -14.40
C LYS A 77 25.20 -1.76 -13.03
N LYS A 78 25.27 -0.74 -12.17
CA LYS A 78 25.80 -0.87 -10.80
C LYS A 78 24.85 -1.66 -9.90
N ILE A 79 23.55 -1.44 -10.04
CA ILE A 79 22.52 -2.22 -9.34
C ILE A 79 22.61 -3.68 -9.76
N ARG A 80 22.74 -3.95 -11.06
CA ARG A 80 22.99 -5.30 -11.62
C ARG A 80 24.17 -5.98 -10.92
N SER A 81 25.33 -5.31 -10.89
CA SER A 81 26.55 -5.84 -10.28
C SER A 81 26.38 -6.10 -8.78
N PHE A 82 25.74 -5.17 -8.06
CA PHE A 82 25.47 -5.32 -6.62
C PHE A 82 24.58 -6.53 -6.33
N VAL A 83 23.48 -6.67 -7.08
CA VAL A 83 22.53 -7.77 -6.91
C VAL A 83 23.18 -9.10 -7.27
N ASN A 84 23.88 -9.20 -8.41
CA ASN A 84 24.55 -10.44 -8.80
C ASN A 84 25.64 -10.86 -7.79
N LYS A 85 26.42 -9.91 -7.28
CA LYS A 85 27.46 -10.17 -6.28
C LYS A 85 26.91 -10.72 -4.96
N HIS A 86 25.79 -10.17 -4.48
CA HIS A 86 25.22 -10.56 -3.17
C HIS A 86 24.22 -11.71 -3.27
N ALA A 87 23.45 -11.77 -4.36
CA ALA A 87 22.42 -12.79 -4.55
C ALA A 87 22.96 -14.12 -5.08
N LYS A 88 24.13 -14.12 -5.77
CA LYS A 88 24.80 -15.33 -6.27
C LYS A 88 23.84 -16.32 -6.97
N GLY A 89 22.94 -15.81 -7.83
CA GLY A 89 21.98 -16.64 -8.55
C GLY A 89 20.86 -17.26 -7.70
N SER A 90 20.59 -16.75 -6.48
CA SER A 90 19.47 -17.19 -5.65
C SER A 90 18.32 -16.17 -5.65
N SER A 91 17.15 -16.58 -6.16
CA SER A 91 15.92 -15.76 -6.16
C SER A 91 15.50 -15.32 -4.75
N VAL A 92 15.74 -16.17 -3.75
CA VAL A 92 15.47 -15.89 -2.34
C VAL A 92 16.32 -14.74 -1.84
N LYS A 93 17.62 -14.70 -2.19
CA LYS A 93 18.51 -13.62 -1.76
C LYS A 93 18.17 -12.30 -2.45
N VAL A 94 17.84 -12.31 -3.74
CA VAL A 94 17.33 -11.12 -4.45
C VAL A 94 16.10 -10.57 -3.73
N THR A 95 15.11 -11.45 -3.50
CA THR A 95 13.86 -11.08 -2.83
C THR A 95 14.14 -10.54 -1.42
N ALA A 96 15.03 -11.18 -0.64
CA ALA A 96 15.38 -10.71 0.70
C ALA A 96 15.97 -9.30 0.71
N ILE A 97 16.93 -9.02 -0.19
CA ILE A 97 17.55 -7.69 -0.30
C ILE A 97 16.48 -6.64 -0.63
N VAL A 98 15.60 -6.95 -1.58
CA VAL A 98 14.53 -6.05 -1.99
C VAL A 98 13.53 -5.81 -0.85
N LEU A 99 13.08 -6.85 -0.16
CA LEU A 99 12.12 -6.73 0.94
C LEU A 99 12.68 -5.98 2.13
N LEU A 100 13.97 -6.16 2.45
CA LEU A 100 14.64 -5.39 3.49
C LEU A 100 14.76 -3.91 3.11
N ALA A 101 15.21 -3.62 1.89
CA ALA A 101 15.30 -2.25 1.39
C ALA A 101 13.94 -1.55 1.38
N CYS A 102 12.89 -2.24 0.92
CA CYS A 102 11.55 -1.67 0.87
C CYS A 102 10.94 -1.46 2.26
N SER A 103 11.25 -2.32 3.23
CA SER A 103 10.79 -2.14 4.60
C SER A 103 11.40 -0.91 5.25
N ILE A 104 12.74 -0.74 5.11
CA ILE A 104 13.46 0.42 5.66
C ILE A 104 12.92 1.72 5.08
N ILE A 105 12.76 1.79 3.76
CA ILE A 105 12.25 2.98 3.08
C ILE A 105 10.76 3.21 3.40
N GLY A 106 9.97 2.12 3.48
CA GLY A 106 8.55 2.12 3.78
C GLY A 106 8.23 2.74 5.13
N ILE A 107 8.94 2.33 6.18
CA ILE A 107 8.78 2.87 7.54
C ILE A 107 8.92 4.40 7.58
N MET A 108 9.76 4.97 6.72
CA MET A 108 10.09 6.38 6.73
C MET A 108 9.19 7.24 5.84
N THR A 109 8.58 6.66 4.81
CA THR A 109 7.82 7.39 3.80
C THR A 109 6.35 7.00 3.81
N SER A 110 5.90 6.30 2.78
CA SER A 110 4.57 5.74 2.63
C SER A 110 4.65 4.52 1.71
N ALA A 111 3.65 3.64 1.78
CA ALA A 111 3.62 2.42 0.98
C ALA A 111 3.68 2.73 -0.53
N GLY A 112 2.81 3.63 -0.99
CA GLY A 112 2.73 4.03 -2.39
C GLY A 112 3.98 4.77 -2.88
N GLY A 113 4.56 5.65 -2.05
CA GLY A 113 5.79 6.35 -2.41
C GLY A 113 6.98 5.39 -2.52
N THR A 114 7.08 4.45 -1.59
CA THR A 114 8.19 3.47 -1.57
C THR A 114 8.18 2.58 -2.80
N ILE A 115 7.03 1.99 -3.16
CA ILE A 115 7.01 1.10 -4.33
C ILE A 115 7.23 1.86 -5.64
N ALA A 116 6.69 3.08 -5.76
CA ALA A 116 6.92 3.91 -6.94
C ALA A 116 8.40 4.25 -7.10
N LEU A 117 9.06 4.56 -5.98
CA LEU A 117 10.49 4.82 -5.94
C LEU A 117 11.33 3.58 -6.30
N LEU A 118 10.96 2.40 -5.79
CA LEU A 118 11.69 1.16 -6.04
C LEU A 118 11.39 0.56 -7.41
N SER A 119 10.26 0.90 -8.05
CA SER A 119 9.82 0.30 -9.30
C SER A 119 10.88 0.32 -10.42
N PRO A 120 11.59 1.43 -10.69
CA PRO A 120 12.73 1.43 -11.60
C PRO A 120 13.74 0.33 -11.28
N LEU A 121 14.13 0.21 -10.00
CA LEU A 121 15.09 -0.78 -9.52
C LEU A 121 14.56 -2.21 -9.67
N LEU A 122 13.29 -2.43 -9.33
CA LEU A 122 12.65 -3.75 -9.44
C LEU A 122 12.59 -4.22 -10.88
N LEU A 123 12.22 -3.35 -11.83
CA LEU A 123 12.18 -3.70 -13.25
C LEU A 123 13.56 -4.06 -13.79
N GLU A 124 14.59 -3.29 -13.43
CA GLU A 124 15.96 -3.60 -13.82
C GLU A 124 16.44 -4.92 -13.22
N ILE A 125 16.19 -5.17 -11.93
CA ILE A 125 16.50 -6.45 -11.28
C ILE A 125 15.79 -7.61 -12.00
N CYS A 126 14.52 -7.47 -12.38
CA CYS A 126 13.79 -8.50 -13.10
C CYS A 126 14.36 -8.76 -14.50
N LYS A 127 14.71 -7.71 -15.26
CA LYS A 127 15.37 -7.83 -16.57
C LYS A 127 16.71 -8.57 -16.45
N ASP A 128 17.49 -8.21 -15.44
CA ASP A 128 18.85 -8.69 -15.23
C ASP A 128 18.90 -10.14 -14.77
N THR A 129 18.04 -10.51 -13.82
CA THR A 129 18.01 -11.84 -13.22
C THR A 129 17.10 -12.80 -13.99
N GLY A 130 16.26 -12.27 -14.89
CA GLY A 130 15.18 -13.02 -15.54
C GLY A 130 14.01 -13.37 -14.60
N MET A 131 13.95 -12.77 -13.40
CA MET A 131 12.81 -12.97 -12.50
C MET A 131 11.52 -12.44 -13.11
N ASP A 132 10.44 -13.18 -12.88
CA ASP A 132 9.09 -12.73 -13.22
C ASP A 132 8.75 -11.46 -12.41
N PRO A 133 8.47 -10.30 -13.07
CA PRO A 133 8.10 -9.06 -12.39
C PRO A 133 6.99 -9.25 -11.38
N LYS A 134 5.98 -10.08 -11.69
CA LYS A 134 4.86 -10.34 -10.78
C LYS A 134 5.33 -10.92 -9.45
N LYS A 135 6.31 -11.82 -9.48
CA LYS A 135 6.82 -12.49 -8.29
C LYS A 135 7.78 -11.64 -7.46
N LEU A 136 8.22 -10.49 -7.95
CA LEU A 136 9.02 -9.53 -7.18
C LEU A 136 8.18 -8.31 -6.74
N PHE A 137 7.31 -7.80 -7.61
CA PHE A 137 6.45 -6.66 -7.31
C PHE A 137 5.38 -6.98 -6.26
N LYS A 138 4.75 -8.17 -6.31
CA LYS A 138 3.71 -8.54 -5.34
C LYS A 138 4.24 -8.61 -3.90
N PRO A 139 5.34 -9.35 -3.60
CA PRO A 139 5.94 -9.32 -2.28
C PRO A 139 6.33 -7.92 -1.83
N THR A 140 6.91 -7.13 -2.75
CA THR A 140 7.37 -5.78 -2.43
C THR A 140 6.21 -4.88 -2.06
N ALA A 141 5.09 -4.93 -2.79
CA ALA A 141 3.90 -4.13 -2.49
C ALA A 141 3.30 -4.44 -1.12
N ASP A 142 3.14 -5.72 -0.81
CA ASP A 142 2.53 -6.14 0.44
C ASP A 142 3.42 -5.81 1.64
N VAL A 143 4.73 -6.05 1.52
CA VAL A 143 5.70 -5.72 2.56
C VAL A 143 5.85 -4.20 2.72
N CYS A 144 5.85 -3.43 1.63
CA CYS A 144 5.80 -1.97 1.69
C CYS A 144 4.55 -1.50 2.44
N ASN A 145 3.37 -2.04 2.10
CA ASN A 145 2.12 -1.68 2.75
C ASN A 145 2.17 -1.98 4.25
N TRP A 146 2.67 -3.15 4.62
CA TRP A 146 2.80 -3.56 6.02
C TRP A 146 3.80 -2.69 6.80
N ALA A 147 5.01 -2.56 6.28
CA ALA A 147 6.10 -1.84 6.94
C ALA A 147 5.81 -0.35 7.11
N SER A 148 5.07 0.25 6.18
CA SER A 148 4.76 1.69 6.19
C SER A 148 3.62 2.08 7.13
N VAL A 149 2.85 1.11 7.67
CA VAL A 149 1.61 1.40 8.40
C VAL A 149 1.65 0.85 9.83
N GLN A 150 2.16 1.67 10.76
CA GLN A 150 2.23 1.41 12.21
C GLN A 150 3.15 0.27 12.64
N MET A 151 4.10 -0.16 11.81
CA MET A 151 5.06 -1.20 12.23
C MET A 151 6.10 -0.65 13.23
N LEU A 152 6.64 0.54 12.99
CA LEU A 152 7.53 1.24 13.93
C LEU A 152 6.99 2.64 14.22
N PRO A 153 7.18 3.19 15.43
CA PRO A 153 6.67 4.51 15.80
C PRO A 153 7.55 5.63 15.21
N VAL A 154 7.62 5.68 13.89
CA VAL A 154 8.43 6.63 13.13
C VAL A 154 7.59 7.25 12.03
N GLY A 155 7.77 8.56 11.79
CA GLY A 155 7.10 9.30 10.72
C GLY A 155 5.57 9.23 10.80
N GLY A 156 4.93 8.90 9.67
CA GLY A 156 3.47 8.79 9.57
C GLY A 156 2.83 7.76 10.52
N SER A 157 3.58 6.75 10.94
CA SER A 157 3.10 5.72 11.87
C SER A 157 2.72 6.27 13.25
N ILE A 158 3.36 7.35 13.70
CA ILE A 158 2.99 8.03 14.95
C ILE A 158 1.60 8.68 14.81
N ALA A 159 1.31 9.29 13.66
CA ALA A 159 0.01 9.90 13.41
C ALA A 159 -1.11 8.85 13.42
N TYR A 160 -0.85 7.68 12.81
CA TYR A 160 -1.79 6.57 12.85
C TYR A 160 -2.00 6.05 14.28
N LEU A 161 -0.95 5.86 15.09
CA LEU A 161 -1.07 5.50 16.51
C LEU A 161 -1.97 6.51 17.26
N MET A 162 -1.76 7.81 17.05
CA MET A 162 -2.57 8.85 17.68
C MET A 162 -4.05 8.74 17.32
N TRP A 163 -4.41 8.46 16.07
CA TRP A 163 -5.81 8.25 15.68
C TRP A 163 -6.47 7.11 16.44
N PHE A 164 -5.75 6.00 16.65
CA PHE A 164 -6.28 4.89 17.44
C PHE A 164 -6.46 5.25 18.92
N ASN A 165 -5.56 6.06 19.48
CA ASN A 165 -5.77 6.62 20.81
C ASN A 165 -6.95 7.60 20.82
N THR A 166 -7.15 8.43 19.80
CA THR A 166 -8.33 9.30 19.63
C THR A 166 -9.64 8.51 19.72
N TYR A 167 -9.75 7.38 19.00
CA TYR A 167 -10.93 6.51 19.06
C TYR A 167 -11.20 5.95 20.47
N LEU A 168 -10.16 5.70 21.26
CA LEU A 168 -10.30 5.28 22.66
C LEU A 168 -10.76 6.44 23.56
N GLU A 169 -10.32 7.67 23.31
CA GLU A 169 -10.77 8.83 24.10
C GLU A 169 -12.23 9.17 23.83
N GLU A 170 -12.65 9.08 22.57
CA GLU A 170 -14.03 9.38 22.14
C GLU A 170 -15.07 8.47 22.79
N VAL A 171 -14.70 7.23 23.14
CA VAL A 171 -15.58 6.28 23.83
C VAL A 171 -15.48 6.38 25.36
N GLY A 172 -14.72 7.35 25.89
CA GLY A 172 -14.64 7.65 27.31
C GLY A 172 -13.82 6.67 28.16
N THR A 173 -12.99 5.82 27.54
CA THR A 173 -12.07 4.96 28.29
C THR A 173 -10.79 5.72 28.67
N GLU A 174 -10.18 5.37 29.80
CA GLU A 174 -8.83 5.85 30.17
C GLU A 174 -7.71 5.02 29.51
N LEU A 175 -8.06 3.86 28.92
CA LEU A 175 -7.10 2.96 28.30
C LEU A 175 -6.52 3.56 27.02
N ARG A 176 -5.20 3.43 26.83
CA ARG A 176 -4.47 3.91 25.66
C ARG A 176 -3.46 2.86 25.21
N TYR A 177 -3.04 2.96 23.96
CA TYR A 177 -1.86 2.27 23.47
C TYR A 177 -0.59 3.05 23.83
N GLY A 178 0.42 2.32 24.27
CA GLY A 178 1.79 2.79 24.35
C GLY A 178 2.41 2.96 22.96
N LEU A 179 3.55 3.66 22.93
CA LEU A 179 4.25 4.01 21.69
C LEU A 179 4.66 2.77 20.86
N PHE A 180 5.00 1.66 21.52
CA PHE A 180 5.53 0.45 20.89
C PHE A 180 4.52 -0.70 20.81
N ASP A 181 3.28 -0.54 21.27
CA ASP A 181 2.29 -1.62 21.31
C ASP A 181 2.05 -2.22 19.93
N PHE A 182 1.78 -1.35 18.94
CA PHE A 182 1.63 -1.79 17.55
C PHE A 182 2.90 -2.35 16.95
N THR A 183 4.08 -1.94 17.41
CA THR A 183 5.35 -2.53 16.98
C THR A 183 5.47 -3.97 17.43
N LEU A 184 5.16 -4.24 18.70
CA LEU A 184 5.22 -5.59 19.25
C LEU A 184 4.18 -6.51 18.59
N ILE A 185 3.03 -5.96 18.18
CA ILE A 185 2.03 -6.70 17.41
C ILE A 185 2.51 -6.94 15.97
N LYS A 186 2.93 -5.89 15.24
CA LYS A 186 3.12 -5.95 13.77
C LYS A 186 4.51 -6.41 13.33
N LEU A 187 5.56 -6.29 14.15
CA LEU A 187 6.92 -6.67 13.76
C LEU A 187 7.07 -8.20 13.59
N PRO A 188 6.58 -9.07 14.50
CA PRO A 188 6.60 -10.52 14.28
C PRO A 188 5.74 -10.95 13.08
N MET A 189 4.61 -10.27 12.87
CA MET A 189 3.77 -10.49 11.70
C MET A 189 4.51 -10.14 10.39
N TRP A 190 5.26 -9.03 10.38
CA TRP A 190 6.11 -8.65 9.25
C TRP A 190 7.17 -9.72 8.96
N LEU A 191 7.82 -10.27 10.00
CA LEU A 191 8.79 -11.37 9.84
C LEU A 191 8.15 -12.58 9.17
N ILE A 192 6.92 -12.94 9.56
CA ILE A 192 6.17 -14.05 8.95
C ILE A 192 5.81 -13.74 7.49
N LEU A 193 5.37 -12.51 7.19
CA LEU A 193 5.07 -12.08 5.82
C LEU A 193 6.31 -12.16 4.93
N VAL A 194 7.46 -11.67 5.41
CA VAL A 194 8.74 -11.76 4.71
C VAL A 194 9.14 -13.23 4.54
N ALA A 195 9.08 -14.04 5.59
CA ALA A 195 9.42 -15.46 5.51
C ALA A 195 8.54 -16.22 4.50
N TYR A 196 7.24 -15.94 4.47
CA TYR A 196 6.31 -16.47 3.49
C TYR A 196 6.74 -16.13 2.06
N TYR A 197 7.07 -14.86 1.79
CA TYR A 197 7.48 -14.44 0.46
C TYR A 197 8.86 -14.96 0.06
N LEU A 198 9.79 -15.07 1.01
CA LEU A 198 11.07 -15.75 0.78
C LEU A 198 10.85 -17.22 0.43
N PHE A 199 9.95 -17.91 1.10
CA PHE A 199 9.58 -19.28 0.78
C PHE A 199 8.95 -19.39 -0.62
N MET A 200 7.99 -18.52 -0.95
CA MET A 200 7.34 -18.49 -2.27
C MET A 200 8.31 -18.11 -3.41
N SER A 201 9.37 -17.37 -3.11
CA SER A 201 10.41 -17.04 -4.09
C SER A 201 11.33 -18.22 -4.42
N ARG A 202 11.31 -19.31 -3.65
CA ARG A 202 12.11 -20.52 -3.91
C ARG A 202 11.71 -21.17 -5.23
N GLY A 203 12.70 -21.67 -5.96
CA GLY A 203 12.48 -22.44 -7.19
C GLY A 203 12.20 -21.60 -8.44
N GLN A 204 12.33 -20.27 -8.38
CA GLN A 204 12.40 -19.48 -9.60
C GLN A 204 13.73 -19.74 -10.31
N LYS A 205 13.64 -20.17 -11.57
CA LYS A 205 14.82 -20.27 -12.44
C LYS A 205 15.29 -18.87 -12.76
N LEU A 206 16.48 -18.52 -12.28
CA LEU A 206 17.16 -17.31 -12.69
C LEU A 206 17.96 -17.60 -13.96
N LYS A 207 18.14 -16.57 -14.80
CA LYS A 207 19.17 -16.66 -15.82
C LYS A 207 20.51 -16.71 -15.09
N ASP A 208 21.32 -17.73 -15.37
CA ASP A 208 22.74 -17.68 -15.06
C ASP A 208 23.34 -16.63 -16.00
N ALA A 209 23.32 -15.37 -15.57
CA ALA A 209 24.04 -14.32 -16.25
C ALA A 209 25.53 -14.64 -16.12
N SER A 210 26.07 -15.34 -17.12
CA SER A 210 27.52 -15.51 -17.26
C SER A 210 28.15 -14.13 -17.26
N VAL A 211 29.29 -13.99 -16.59
CA VAL A 211 30.02 -12.72 -16.51
C VAL A 211 30.38 -12.17 -17.91
N SER A 212 30.33 -13.01 -18.96
CA SER A 212 30.50 -12.59 -20.35
C SER A 212 29.30 -11.84 -20.94
N GLU A 213 28.05 -12.16 -20.58
CA GLU A 213 26.88 -11.36 -21.00
C GLU A 213 26.81 -9.99 -20.29
N LEU A 214 27.54 -9.82 -19.17
CA LEU A 214 27.67 -8.53 -18.47
C LEU A 214 28.48 -7.49 -19.28
N ALA A 215 29.26 -7.93 -20.27
CA ALA A 215 30.11 -7.08 -21.10
C ALA A 215 29.43 -6.62 -22.40
N GLU A 216 28.38 -7.30 -22.87
CA GLU A 216 27.78 -7.05 -24.19
C GLU A 216 26.56 -6.11 -24.20
N ASP A 217 26.01 -5.72 -23.05
CA ASP A 217 25.01 -4.65 -22.98
C ASP A 217 25.69 -3.27 -23.05
N ASP A 218 26.36 -3.03 -24.17
CA ASP A 218 26.98 -1.75 -24.54
C ASP A 218 25.95 -0.82 -25.19
N THR A 219 24.72 -0.81 -24.67
CA THR A 219 23.78 0.25 -24.99
C THR A 219 24.38 1.57 -24.49
N PRO A 220 24.72 2.52 -25.38
CA PRO A 220 25.36 3.76 -24.96
C PRO A 220 24.40 4.49 -24.02
N SER A 221 24.92 4.87 -22.85
CA SER A 221 24.21 5.73 -21.90
C SER A 221 23.67 6.94 -22.65
N ARG A 222 22.35 7.15 -22.59
CA ARG A 222 21.72 8.34 -23.17
C ARG A 222 22.31 9.64 -22.63
N TYR A 223 22.78 9.61 -21.39
CA TYR A 223 23.24 10.79 -20.67
C TYR A 223 24.77 10.85 -20.63
N THR A 224 25.29 12.08 -20.64
CA THR A 224 26.71 12.29 -20.36
C THR A 224 27.01 11.90 -18.90
N PRO A 225 28.27 11.57 -18.54
CA PRO A 225 28.61 11.18 -17.17
C PRO A 225 28.23 12.21 -16.10
N GLU A 226 28.24 13.51 -16.44
CA GLU A 226 27.81 14.57 -15.53
C GLU A 226 26.29 14.62 -15.37
N GLN A 227 25.55 14.55 -16.47
CA GLN A 227 24.08 14.49 -16.45
C GLN A 227 23.61 13.28 -15.66
N GLU A 228 24.30 12.14 -15.82
CA GLU A 228 23.98 10.92 -15.12
C GLU A 228 24.18 11.06 -13.60
N LYS A 229 25.32 11.63 -13.17
CA LYS A 229 25.56 11.95 -11.74
C LYS A 229 24.47 12.87 -11.18
N VAL A 230 24.01 13.84 -11.96
CA VAL A 230 22.93 14.75 -11.55
C VAL A 230 21.60 13.99 -11.43
N ILE A 231 21.22 13.16 -12.40
CA ILE A 231 19.95 12.40 -12.37
C ILE A 231 19.93 11.41 -11.20
N VAL A 232 21.03 10.67 -11.01
CA VAL A 232 21.19 9.75 -9.88
C VAL A 232 21.20 10.51 -8.55
N GLY A 233 21.90 11.65 -8.50
CA GLY A 233 21.90 12.54 -7.34
C GLY A 233 20.50 13.05 -7.00
N ILE A 234 19.74 13.50 -8.00
CA ILE A 234 18.34 13.92 -7.86
C ILE A 234 17.49 12.78 -7.33
N PHE A 235 17.64 11.57 -7.86
CA PHE A 235 16.89 10.41 -7.39
C PHE A 235 17.11 10.18 -5.90
N PHE A 236 18.37 10.01 -5.45
CA PHE A 236 18.68 9.76 -4.05
C PHE A 236 18.36 10.95 -3.13
N LEU A 237 18.62 12.18 -3.59
CA LEU A 237 18.30 13.38 -2.82
C LEU A 237 16.78 13.53 -2.64
N ASN A 238 15.99 13.21 -3.66
CA ASN A 238 14.54 13.15 -3.56
C ASN A 238 14.10 12.14 -2.49
N VAL A 239 14.68 10.93 -2.46
CA VAL A 239 14.38 9.93 -1.41
C VAL A 239 14.66 10.49 -0.03
N ILE A 240 15.87 10.98 0.19
CA ILE A 240 16.33 11.46 1.50
C ILE A 240 15.46 12.62 1.97
N LEU A 241 15.19 13.59 1.09
CA LEU A 241 14.37 14.75 1.45
C LEU A 241 12.91 14.36 1.68
N MET A 242 12.32 13.44 0.91
CA MET A 242 10.97 12.94 1.16
C MET A 242 10.86 12.23 2.52
N VAL A 243 11.87 11.43 2.87
CA VAL A 243 12.00 10.78 4.18
C VAL A 243 12.05 11.83 5.30
N VAL A 244 12.97 12.79 5.20
CA VAL A 244 13.12 13.86 6.21
C VAL A 244 11.84 14.69 6.32
N ALA A 245 11.20 15.01 5.21
CA ALA A 245 9.92 15.73 5.18
C ALA A 245 8.79 14.96 5.85
N SER A 246 8.69 13.65 5.59
CA SER A 246 7.71 12.78 6.24
C SER A 246 7.89 12.72 7.76
N MET A 247 9.15 12.74 8.23
CA MET A 247 9.48 12.69 9.65
C MET A 247 9.32 14.04 10.37
N THR A 248 9.78 15.13 9.75
CA THR A 248 9.82 16.47 10.37
C THR A 248 8.53 17.26 10.18
N LYS A 249 7.72 16.92 9.15
CA LYS A 249 6.52 17.64 8.74
C LYS A 249 6.74 19.13 8.39
N ILE A 250 7.99 19.56 8.18
CA ILE A 250 8.33 20.95 7.81
C ILE A 250 7.86 21.27 6.39
N VAL A 251 8.02 20.31 5.47
CA VAL A 251 7.63 20.43 4.07
C VAL A 251 6.80 19.20 3.70
N ALA A 252 5.79 19.38 2.85
CA ALA A 252 4.99 18.26 2.38
C ALA A 252 5.76 17.42 1.33
N PRO A 253 5.77 16.07 1.42
CA PRO A 253 6.55 15.21 0.51
C PRO A 253 6.26 15.41 -0.99
N TYR A 254 5.01 15.73 -1.35
CA TYR A 254 4.62 15.93 -2.73
C TYR A 254 5.33 17.14 -3.38
N LEU A 255 5.63 18.19 -2.60
CA LEU A 255 6.34 19.37 -3.09
C LEU A 255 7.77 19.04 -3.51
N ILE A 256 8.44 18.20 -2.72
CA ILE A 256 9.81 17.75 -2.99
C ILE A 256 9.84 16.92 -4.28
N SER A 257 8.92 15.96 -4.39
CA SER A 257 8.84 15.09 -5.56
C SER A 257 8.53 15.86 -6.85
N LEU A 258 7.58 16.79 -6.80
CA LEU A 258 7.28 17.67 -7.94
C LEU A 258 8.43 18.61 -8.29
N PHE A 259 9.12 19.16 -7.30
CA PHE A 259 10.27 20.04 -7.53
C PHE A 259 11.36 19.30 -8.33
N PHE A 260 11.75 18.12 -7.90
CA PHE A 260 12.78 17.35 -8.60
C PHE A 260 12.33 16.85 -9.98
N ALA A 261 11.07 16.47 -10.13
CA ALA A 261 10.51 16.14 -11.44
C ALA A 261 10.53 17.36 -12.39
N ALA A 262 10.17 18.54 -11.89
CA ALA A 262 10.25 19.79 -12.65
C ALA A 262 11.69 20.13 -13.04
N VAL A 263 12.68 19.86 -12.17
CA VAL A 263 14.11 20.02 -12.51
C VAL A 263 14.52 19.06 -13.63
N ILE A 264 14.09 17.79 -13.59
CA ILE A 264 14.41 16.79 -14.63
C ILE A 264 13.83 17.20 -16.00
N VAL A 265 12.57 17.63 -16.03
CA VAL A 265 11.91 18.07 -17.27
C VAL A 265 12.48 19.41 -17.75
N GLY A 266 12.66 20.38 -16.84
CA GLY A 266 13.20 21.70 -17.15
C GLY A 266 14.64 21.68 -17.66
N LYS A 267 15.47 20.74 -17.17
CA LYS A 267 16.83 20.48 -17.69
C LYS A 267 16.85 19.61 -18.95
N LYS A 268 15.69 19.19 -19.45
CA LYS A 268 15.51 18.32 -20.63
C LYS A 268 16.20 16.96 -20.51
N TYR A 269 16.36 16.45 -19.28
CA TYR A 269 16.79 15.07 -19.08
C TYR A 269 15.72 14.08 -19.54
N LEU A 270 14.44 14.47 -19.43
CA LEU A 270 13.33 13.89 -20.18
C LEU A 270 12.65 14.97 -21.01
N THR A 271 12.18 14.59 -22.19
CA THR A 271 11.21 15.42 -22.92
C THR A 271 9.85 15.37 -22.21
N GLU A 272 9.00 16.36 -22.45
CA GLU A 272 7.63 16.39 -21.89
C GLU A 272 6.88 15.11 -22.23
N LYS A 273 6.92 14.67 -23.50
CA LYS A 273 6.29 13.43 -23.95
C LYS A 273 6.78 12.22 -23.15
N GLU A 274 8.08 12.12 -22.89
CA GLU A 274 8.64 11.02 -22.11
C GLU A 274 8.26 11.10 -20.64
N ALA A 275 8.18 12.29 -20.07
CA ALA A 275 7.68 12.50 -18.71
C ALA A 275 6.22 12.01 -18.59
N PHE A 276 5.35 12.38 -19.54
CA PHE A 276 3.98 11.90 -19.63
C PHE A 276 3.88 10.37 -19.81
N GLN A 277 4.77 9.78 -20.61
CA GLN A 277 4.84 8.34 -20.83
C GLN A 277 5.39 7.56 -19.63
N SER A 278 6.16 8.22 -18.75
CA SER A 278 6.71 7.58 -17.55
C SER A 278 5.65 7.40 -16.45
N ILE A 279 4.54 8.14 -16.54
CA ILE A 279 3.44 8.07 -15.57
C ILE A 279 2.58 6.84 -15.85
N SER A 280 2.35 6.01 -14.81
CA SER A 280 1.34 4.96 -14.90
C SER A 280 -0.06 5.54 -14.70
N TRP A 281 -0.67 6.00 -15.81
CA TRP A 281 -2.03 6.55 -15.81
C TRP A 281 -3.06 5.55 -15.29
N GLN A 282 -2.85 4.25 -15.50
CA GLN A 282 -3.69 3.21 -14.94
C GLN A 282 -3.71 3.26 -13.40
N THR A 283 -2.56 3.39 -12.74
CA THR A 283 -2.50 3.52 -11.27
C THR A 283 -3.16 4.81 -10.79
N VAL A 284 -2.88 5.92 -11.49
CA VAL A 284 -3.45 7.23 -11.15
C VAL A 284 -4.97 7.16 -11.17
N PHE A 285 -5.57 6.68 -12.25
CA PHE A 285 -7.03 6.57 -12.38
C PHE A 285 -7.63 5.53 -11.45
N LEU A 286 -6.95 4.40 -11.24
CA LEU A 286 -7.41 3.38 -10.31
C LEU A 286 -7.53 3.93 -8.89
N VAL A 287 -6.49 4.61 -8.39
CA VAL A 287 -6.49 5.13 -7.02
C VAL A 287 -7.36 6.39 -6.92
N SER A 288 -7.24 7.35 -7.83
CA SER A 288 -8.03 8.59 -7.75
C SER A 288 -9.53 8.34 -7.89
N GLY A 289 -9.93 7.42 -8.76
CA GLY A 289 -11.33 7.10 -9.01
C GLY A 289 -11.98 6.27 -7.89
N THR A 290 -11.20 5.46 -7.18
CA THR A 290 -11.75 4.65 -6.07
C THR A 290 -11.72 5.37 -4.72
N LEU A 291 -10.88 6.39 -4.54
CA LEU A 291 -10.79 7.16 -3.28
C LEU A 291 -12.14 7.75 -2.80
N PRO A 292 -13.00 8.32 -3.65
CA PRO A 292 -14.31 8.86 -3.24
C PRO A 292 -15.25 7.82 -2.61
N LEU A 293 -15.06 6.52 -2.85
CA LEU A 293 -15.85 5.47 -2.19
C LEU A 293 -15.75 5.57 -0.67
N ALA A 294 -14.56 5.91 -0.15
CA ALA A 294 -14.38 6.13 1.28
C ALA A 294 -15.35 7.20 1.82
N THR A 295 -15.44 8.33 1.12
CA THR A 295 -16.34 9.42 1.48
C THR A 295 -17.80 8.99 1.35
N ALA A 296 -18.16 8.27 0.29
CA ALA A 296 -19.53 7.79 0.05
C ALA A 296 -19.99 6.79 1.13
N ILE A 297 -19.10 5.90 1.57
CA ILE A 297 -19.39 4.94 2.65
C ILE A 297 -19.67 5.70 3.95
N ASN A 298 -18.86 6.72 4.26
CA ASN A 298 -19.04 7.56 5.44
C ASN A 298 -20.30 8.42 5.39
N SER A 299 -20.69 8.96 4.23
CA SER A 299 -21.86 9.85 4.11
C SER A 299 -23.20 9.14 3.92
N SER A 300 -23.19 7.90 3.42
CA SER A 300 -24.41 7.16 3.04
C SER A 300 -25.12 6.43 4.19
N GLY A 301 -24.50 6.35 5.37
CA GLY A 301 -24.98 5.53 6.49
C GLY A 301 -24.59 4.04 6.41
N MET A 302 -23.65 3.69 5.51
CA MET A 302 -23.21 2.30 5.32
C MET A 302 -22.44 1.79 6.53
N SER A 303 -21.66 2.67 7.15
CA SER A 303 -20.94 2.45 8.40
C SER A 303 -21.87 1.92 9.50
N GLU A 304 -22.95 2.64 9.79
CA GLU A 304 -23.97 2.29 10.80
C GLU A 304 -24.70 1.00 10.44
N TRP A 305 -24.98 0.78 9.16
CA TRP A 305 -25.59 -0.46 8.70
C TRP A 305 -24.67 -1.66 8.94
N ILE A 306 -23.37 -1.55 8.68
CA ILE A 306 -22.40 -2.61 8.98
C ILE A 306 -22.34 -2.87 10.48
N VAL A 307 -22.40 -1.85 11.34
CA VAL A 307 -22.49 -2.05 12.80
C VAL A 307 -23.66 -2.92 13.19
N SER A 308 -24.84 -2.63 12.64
CA SER A 308 -26.06 -3.37 12.96
C SER A 308 -25.95 -4.85 12.59
N LEU A 309 -25.24 -5.17 11.49
CA LEU A 309 -24.96 -6.54 11.09
C LEU A 309 -24.01 -7.24 12.06
N VAL A 310 -22.94 -6.58 12.48
CA VAL A 310 -21.98 -7.15 13.45
C VAL A 310 -22.67 -7.42 14.79
N GLN A 311 -23.45 -6.47 15.30
CA GLN A 311 -24.19 -6.64 16.54
C GLN A 311 -25.22 -7.79 16.44
N ALA A 312 -25.92 -7.91 15.32
CA ALA A 312 -26.88 -8.99 15.09
C ALA A 312 -26.23 -10.37 14.93
N ALA A 313 -25.04 -10.44 14.31
CA ALA A 313 -24.30 -11.68 14.14
C ALA A 313 -23.67 -12.19 15.45
N PHE A 314 -23.44 -11.29 16.41
CA PHE A 314 -22.65 -11.54 17.61
C PHE A 314 -23.31 -11.02 18.92
N PRO A 315 -24.55 -11.43 19.24
CA PRO A 315 -25.32 -10.85 20.35
C PRO A 315 -24.83 -11.23 21.76
N SER A 316 -24.07 -12.33 21.91
CA SER A 316 -23.69 -12.90 23.21
C SER A 316 -22.19 -13.12 23.34
N LEU A 317 -21.39 -12.18 22.85
CA LEU A 317 -19.94 -12.35 22.77
C LEU A 317 -19.20 -11.85 24.01
N THR A 318 -18.77 -12.79 24.84
CA THR A 318 -17.99 -12.54 26.07
C THR A 318 -16.47 -12.61 25.86
N ASN A 319 -16.01 -13.08 24.70
CA ASN A 319 -14.59 -13.28 24.42
C ASN A 319 -14.01 -12.14 23.56
N PRO A 320 -13.05 -11.34 24.08
CA PRO A 320 -12.47 -10.22 23.34
C PRO A 320 -11.67 -10.65 22.11
N VAL A 321 -11.10 -11.85 22.12
CA VAL A 321 -10.36 -12.41 20.97
C VAL A 321 -11.30 -12.67 19.81
N VAL A 322 -12.50 -13.19 20.07
CA VAL A 322 -13.47 -13.48 19.02
C VAL A 322 -14.01 -12.17 18.42
N LEU A 323 -14.29 -11.17 19.26
CA LEU A 323 -14.72 -9.85 18.77
C LEU A 323 -13.59 -9.19 17.94
N ALA A 324 -12.35 -9.23 18.40
CA ALA A 324 -11.20 -8.73 17.65
C ALA A 324 -10.99 -9.47 16.32
N THR A 325 -11.19 -10.80 16.32
CA THR A 325 -11.11 -11.62 15.11
C THR A 325 -12.20 -11.24 14.12
N ALA A 326 -13.44 -11.03 14.59
CA ALA A 326 -14.55 -10.59 13.75
C ALA A 326 -14.24 -9.25 13.09
N PHE A 327 -13.76 -8.27 13.86
CA PHE A 327 -13.36 -6.96 13.31
C PHE A 327 -12.14 -7.04 12.39
N ALA A 328 -11.17 -7.91 12.67
CA ALA A 328 -10.02 -8.13 11.79
C ALA A 328 -10.44 -8.73 10.45
N VAL A 329 -11.27 -9.77 10.46
CA VAL A 329 -11.80 -10.39 9.23
C VAL A 329 -12.69 -9.42 8.46
N LEU A 330 -13.59 -8.72 9.15
CA LEU A 330 -14.46 -7.71 8.53
C LEU A 330 -13.62 -6.61 7.88
N SER A 331 -12.65 -6.06 8.60
CA SER A 331 -11.76 -5.01 8.08
C SER A 331 -10.94 -5.52 6.90
N MET A 332 -10.42 -6.75 6.96
CA MET A 332 -9.70 -7.38 5.86
C MET A 332 -10.57 -7.56 4.61
N VAL A 333 -11.83 -7.98 4.77
CA VAL A 333 -12.74 -8.15 3.62
C VAL A 333 -13.11 -6.79 3.03
N VAL A 334 -13.54 -5.85 3.88
CA VAL A 334 -14.01 -4.53 3.44
C VAL A 334 -12.86 -3.72 2.84
N THR A 335 -11.65 -3.82 3.39
CA THR A 335 -10.50 -3.09 2.84
C THR A 335 -10.11 -3.56 1.44
N GLN A 336 -10.53 -4.74 0.98
CA GLN A 336 -10.30 -5.10 -0.43
C GLN A 336 -11.02 -4.15 -1.40
N PHE A 337 -12.02 -3.40 -0.92
CA PHE A 337 -12.84 -2.51 -1.72
C PHE A 337 -12.72 -1.04 -1.29
N MET A 338 -12.07 -0.78 -0.16
CA MET A 338 -12.00 0.53 0.47
C MET A 338 -10.59 0.82 0.96
N SER A 339 -10.23 2.10 1.04
CA SER A 339 -8.94 2.50 1.57
C SER A 339 -8.76 2.13 3.05
N ASN A 340 -7.55 1.76 3.44
CA ASN A 340 -7.23 1.35 4.81
C ASN A 340 -7.67 2.40 5.85
N LEU A 341 -7.51 3.70 5.52
CA LEU A 341 -7.88 4.81 6.42
C LEU A 341 -9.39 4.95 6.59
N ALA A 342 -10.17 4.66 5.56
CA ALA A 342 -11.63 4.72 5.65
C ALA A 342 -12.17 3.55 6.46
N VAL A 343 -11.59 2.35 6.31
CA VAL A 343 -11.90 1.20 7.19
C VAL A 343 -11.63 1.53 8.66
N TRP A 344 -10.54 2.25 8.95
CA TRP A 344 -10.25 2.71 10.32
C TRP A 344 -11.23 3.75 10.83
N ALA A 345 -11.55 4.77 10.01
CA ALA A 345 -12.49 5.82 10.40
C ALA A 345 -13.88 5.28 10.70
N VAL A 346 -14.31 4.25 9.96
CA VAL A 346 -15.57 3.57 10.19
C VAL A 346 -15.45 2.63 11.38
N PHE A 347 -14.66 1.56 11.27
CA PHE A 347 -14.71 0.49 12.26
C PHE A 347 -13.98 0.81 13.56
N GLY A 348 -13.09 1.81 13.60
CA GLY A 348 -12.33 2.17 14.80
C GLY A 348 -13.22 2.57 15.98
N PRO A 349 -14.00 3.66 15.89
CA PRO A 349 -14.90 4.08 16.96
C PRO A 349 -15.93 3.00 17.33
N ILE A 350 -16.41 2.27 16.32
CA ILE A 350 -17.43 1.21 16.48
C ILE A 350 -16.87 0.04 17.29
N ALA A 351 -15.68 -0.44 16.92
CA ALA A 351 -14.98 -1.52 17.61
C ALA A 351 -14.68 -1.14 19.06
N ALA A 352 -14.20 0.09 19.28
CA ALA A 352 -13.91 0.61 20.61
C ALA A 352 -15.19 0.70 21.46
N SER A 353 -16.27 1.30 20.94
CA SER A 353 -17.54 1.48 21.64
C SER A 353 -18.20 0.14 21.99
N MET A 354 -18.17 -0.81 21.05
CA MET A 354 -18.73 -2.14 21.26
C MET A 354 -17.96 -2.92 22.35
N ALA A 355 -16.63 -2.84 22.35
CA ALA A 355 -15.82 -3.49 23.37
C ALA A 355 -16.10 -2.90 24.76
N VAL A 356 -16.12 -1.57 24.90
CA VAL A 356 -16.44 -0.88 26.15
C VAL A 356 -17.85 -1.23 26.65
N SER A 357 -18.84 -1.24 25.76
CA SER A 357 -20.23 -1.57 26.10
C SER A 357 -20.39 -3.01 26.60
N LEU A 358 -19.52 -3.92 26.17
CA LEU A 358 -19.48 -5.32 26.60
C LEU A 358 -18.55 -5.54 27.81
N GLY A 359 -17.98 -4.49 28.39
CA GLY A 359 -17.05 -4.58 29.52
C GLY A 359 -15.69 -5.21 29.16
N MET A 360 -15.32 -5.19 27.88
CA MET A 360 -14.06 -5.75 27.37
C MET A 360 -13.01 -4.66 27.13
N ASP A 361 -11.72 -5.04 27.14
CA ASP A 361 -10.64 -4.15 26.76
C ASP A 361 -10.74 -3.79 25.25
N PRO A 362 -10.97 -2.51 24.88
CA PRO A 362 -11.11 -2.09 23.50
C PRO A 362 -9.83 -2.19 22.69
N ARG A 363 -8.65 -2.26 23.32
CA ARG A 363 -7.34 -2.27 22.63
C ARG A 363 -7.13 -3.52 21.79
N LEU A 364 -7.61 -4.69 22.21
CA LEU A 364 -7.46 -5.89 21.38
C LEU A 364 -8.39 -5.82 20.15
N VAL A 365 -9.63 -5.38 20.34
CA VAL A 365 -10.62 -5.29 19.27
C VAL A 365 -10.23 -4.24 18.23
N LEU A 366 -9.76 -3.11 18.71
CA LEU A 366 -9.30 -2.00 17.90
C LEU A 366 -7.99 -2.33 17.16
N ALA A 367 -7.11 -3.15 17.75
CA ALA A 367 -5.95 -3.71 17.05
C ALA A 367 -6.38 -4.62 15.89
N GLY A 368 -7.51 -5.32 16.03
CA GLY A 368 -8.14 -6.09 14.95
C GLY A 368 -8.51 -5.23 13.76
N VAL A 369 -9.11 -4.06 13.99
CA VAL A 369 -9.40 -3.07 12.93
C VAL A 369 -8.11 -2.55 12.30
N SER A 370 -7.13 -2.18 13.13
CA SER A 370 -5.83 -1.68 12.67
C SER A 370 -5.13 -2.65 11.72
N VAL A 371 -5.04 -3.91 12.13
CA VAL A 371 -4.32 -4.95 11.40
C VAL A 371 -5.15 -5.43 10.22
N GLY A 372 -6.44 -5.70 10.41
CA GLY A 372 -7.33 -6.18 9.36
C GLY A 372 -7.37 -5.27 8.14
N SER A 373 -7.43 -3.94 8.33
CA SER A 373 -7.52 -3.02 7.19
C SER A 373 -6.22 -2.91 6.37
N ILE A 374 -5.08 -3.35 6.89
CA ILE A 374 -3.82 -3.33 6.13
C ILE A 374 -3.52 -4.69 5.48
N ILE A 375 -4.32 -5.72 5.77
CA ILE A 375 -4.31 -7.02 5.09
C ILE A 375 -5.08 -6.88 3.77
N CYS A 376 -4.55 -6.06 2.87
CA CYS A 376 -5.19 -5.67 1.62
C CYS A 376 -4.53 -6.30 0.39
N PHE A 377 -4.14 -7.57 0.51
CA PHE A 377 -3.23 -8.20 -0.45
C PHE A 377 -3.94 -8.82 -1.65
N ALA A 378 -5.26 -9.04 -1.58
CA ALA A 378 -6.00 -9.77 -2.62
C ALA A 378 -6.46 -8.88 -3.77
N THR A 379 -6.57 -7.56 -3.56
CA THR A 379 -7.02 -6.61 -4.59
C THR A 379 -6.10 -5.39 -4.68
N PRO A 380 -6.05 -4.74 -5.86
CA PRO A 380 -5.22 -3.54 -6.04
C PRO A 380 -5.90 -2.25 -5.58
N MET A 381 -7.18 -2.29 -5.18
CA MET A 381 -7.99 -1.10 -4.92
C MET A 381 -7.73 -0.46 -3.56
N ALA A 382 -7.33 -1.26 -2.60
CA ALA A 382 -7.30 -0.90 -1.19
C ALA A 382 -6.23 0.13 -0.84
N ALA A 383 -5.05 -0.01 -1.44
CA ALA A 383 -3.89 0.75 -1.05
C ALA A 383 -3.05 1.15 -2.26
N PRO A 384 -2.37 2.32 -2.17
CA PRO A 384 -1.53 2.83 -3.25
C PRO A 384 -0.45 1.84 -3.72
N ALA A 385 0.15 1.06 -2.81
CA ALA A 385 1.21 0.11 -3.17
C ALA A 385 0.73 -1.09 -3.99
N PRO A 386 -0.31 -1.83 -3.55
CA PRO A 386 -1.00 -2.84 -4.37
C PRO A 386 -1.44 -2.34 -5.76
N ALA A 387 -2.06 -1.15 -5.82
CA ALA A 387 -2.48 -0.53 -7.08
C ALA A 387 -1.32 -0.34 -8.06
N TYR A 388 -0.19 0.11 -7.53
CA TYR A 388 1.02 0.34 -8.31
C TYR A 388 1.62 -0.97 -8.80
N ALA A 389 1.82 -1.96 -7.93
CA ALA A 389 2.38 -3.25 -8.34
C ALA A 389 1.53 -3.93 -9.40
N TYR A 390 0.21 -3.84 -9.25
CA TYR A 390 -0.74 -4.38 -10.20
C TYR A 390 -0.49 -3.87 -11.63
N SER A 391 -0.40 -2.54 -11.80
CA SER A 391 -0.18 -1.95 -13.12
C SER A 391 1.26 -2.14 -13.61
N ALA A 392 2.26 -1.92 -12.75
CA ALA A 392 3.67 -1.91 -13.13
C ALA A 392 4.18 -3.30 -13.55
N ALA A 393 3.66 -4.37 -12.94
CA ALA A 393 4.02 -5.75 -13.30
C ALA A 393 3.02 -6.42 -14.25
N GLY A 394 1.99 -5.71 -14.72
CA GLY A 394 1.02 -6.22 -15.70
C GLY A 394 0.23 -7.42 -15.19
N PHE A 395 -0.30 -7.33 -13.97
CA PHE A 395 -1.16 -8.37 -13.40
C PHE A 395 -2.53 -8.41 -14.07
N THR A 396 -3.08 -9.62 -14.17
CA THR A 396 -4.54 -9.80 -14.22
C THR A 396 -5.08 -9.92 -12.80
N MET A 397 -6.34 -9.54 -12.60
CA MET A 397 -7.03 -9.58 -11.32
C MET A 397 -7.05 -11.00 -10.76
N LYS A 398 -7.27 -12.01 -11.61
CA LYS A 398 -7.24 -13.43 -11.21
C LYS A 398 -5.87 -13.85 -10.67
N GLU A 399 -4.78 -13.46 -11.32
CA GLU A 399 -3.43 -13.74 -10.82
C GLU A 399 -3.16 -13.01 -9.50
N TYR A 400 -3.56 -11.74 -9.41
CA TYR A 400 -3.33 -10.90 -8.24
C TYR A 400 -4.04 -11.48 -7.00
N ILE A 401 -5.32 -11.84 -7.13
CA ILE A 401 -6.11 -12.49 -6.07
C ILE A 401 -5.49 -13.84 -5.70
N LYS A 402 -5.13 -14.65 -6.70
CA LYS A 402 -4.55 -15.99 -6.46
C LYS A 402 -3.28 -15.91 -5.63
N MET A 403 -2.45 -14.89 -5.86
CA MET A 403 -1.23 -14.66 -5.08
C MET A 403 -1.51 -14.00 -3.73
N GLY A 404 -2.59 -13.22 -3.60
CA GLY A 404 -2.89 -12.38 -2.44
C GLY A 404 -3.81 -12.99 -1.38
N TRP A 405 -4.70 -13.93 -1.73
CA TRP A 405 -5.68 -14.45 -0.76
C TRP A 405 -5.03 -15.26 0.36
N PHE A 406 -4.02 -16.08 0.04
CA PHE A 406 -3.32 -16.90 1.03
C PHE A 406 -2.60 -16.05 2.09
N PRO A 407 -1.78 -15.03 1.72
CA PRO A 407 -1.17 -14.16 2.72
C PRO A 407 -2.23 -13.37 3.51
N CYS A 408 -3.40 -13.06 2.93
CA CYS A 408 -4.49 -12.46 3.71
C CYS A 408 -4.95 -13.36 4.86
N VAL A 409 -5.24 -14.63 4.57
CA VAL A 409 -5.66 -15.61 5.57
C VAL A 409 -4.54 -15.89 6.57
N LEU A 410 -3.31 -16.08 6.10
CA LEU A 410 -2.14 -16.30 6.95
C LEU A 410 -1.97 -15.16 7.96
N MET A 411 -1.96 -13.92 7.50
CA MET A 411 -1.74 -12.77 8.37
C MET A 411 -2.89 -12.55 9.35
N THR A 412 -4.12 -12.91 8.96
CA THR A 412 -5.26 -12.91 9.87
C THR A 412 -5.10 -13.96 10.96
N ILE A 413 -4.70 -15.19 10.61
CA ILE A 413 -4.45 -16.26 11.60
C ILE A 413 -3.33 -15.84 12.56
N VAL A 414 -2.24 -15.29 12.04
CA VAL A 414 -1.13 -14.80 12.87
C VAL A 414 -1.61 -13.71 13.83
N PHE A 415 -2.44 -12.76 13.37
CA PHE A 415 -3.02 -11.74 14.24
C PHE A 415 -3.81 -12.36 15.40
N VAL A 416 -4.71 -13.29 15.08
CA VAL A 416 -5.58 -13.95 16.08
C VAL A 416 -4.77 -14.70 17.14
N LEU A 417 -3.67 -15.33 16.74
CA LEU A 417 -2.81 -16.08 17.67
C LEU A 417 -1.85 -15.17 18.45
N TRP A 418 -1.31 -14.13 17.82
CA TRP A 418 -0.21 -13.34 18.38
C TRP A 418 -0.69 -12.11 19.16
N ALA A 419 -1.63 -11.33 18.62
CA ALA A 419 -2.03 -10.06 19.21
C ALA A 419 -2.62 -10.19 20.63
N PRO A 420 -3.44 -11.21 20.96
CA PRO A 420 -3.92 -11.41 22.33
C PRO A 420 -2.79 -11.69 23.32
N LEU A 421 -1.79 -12.48 22.92
CA LEU A 421 -0.64 -12.82 23.76
C LEU A 421 0.20 -11.58 24.08
N VAL A 422 0.43 -10.74 23.07
CA VAL A 422 1.19 -9.49 23.24
C VAL A 422 0.45 -8.53 24.16
N LEU A 423 -0.85 -8.31 23.93
CA LEU A 423 -1.60 -7.35 24.75
C LEU A 423 -1.78 -7.81 26.19
N ASN A 424 -2.00 -9.11 26.43
CA ASN A 424 -2.02 -9.68 27.79
C ASN A 424 -0.64 -9.63 28.49
N TRP A 425 0.45 -9.50 27.73
CA TRP A 425 1.78 -9.34 28.31
C TRP A 425 2.08 -7.88 28.65
N LEU A 426 1.50 -6.94 27.89
CA LEU A 426 1.66 -5.50 28.11
C LEU A 426 0.74 -4.96 29.21
N TYR A 427 -0.46 -5.53 29.36
CA TYR A 427 -1.54 -5.10 30.23
C TYR A 427 -2.19 -6.29 30.92
#